data_AF-A0A9N9RGG4-F1
#
_entry.id   AF-A0A9N9RGG4-F1
#
_cell.length_a   1.000
_cell.length_b   1.000
_cell.length_c   1.000
_cell.angle_alpha   90.00
_cell.angle_beta   90.00
_cell.angle_gamma   90.00
#
_symmetry.space_group_name_H-M   'P 1'
#
loop_
_entity.id
_entity.type
_entity.pdbx_description
1 polymer ?
#
loop_
_entity_poly.entity_id
_entity_poly.type
_entity_poly.pdbx_seq_one_letter_code
_entity_poly.pdbx_strand_id
1 'polypeptide(L)'
;MVSGEQTEACDASCCYKPGPRGGHQLVVDATTGTLYLFGGWNGTEDLDDLWSYDTKAERWQLLCRHSGLVGGPSPRSCHKMVLEPRKKRLYTVGRYLDNAQRLPANMRVSIFCVYTII
;
A
#
# COMPACT_ATOMS: atom_id res chain seq x y z
N MET A 1 13.21 -29.68 26.82
CA MET A 1 12.38 -29.82 25.61
C MET A 1 11.21 -28.88 25.79
N VAL A 2 11.27 -27.69 25.19
CA VAL A 2 10.20 -26.69 25.26
C VAL A 2 9.45 -26.70 23.93
N SER A 3 8.15 -26.60 24.09
CA SER A 3 7.01 -26.71 23.19
C SER A 3 7.04 -25.87 21.91
N GLY A 4 6.56 -26.53 20.84
CA GLY A 4 5.70 -26.07 19.75
C GLY A 4 5.65 -24.57 19.39
N GLU A 5 6.05 -24.27 18.16
CA GLU A 5 5.62 -23.09 17.43
C GLU A 5 4.66 -23.56 16.33
N GLN A 6 3.36 -23.45 16.60
CA GLN A 6 2.33 -23.62 15.60
C GLN A 6 2.46 -22.45 14.63
N THR A 7 2.75 -22.74 13.36
CA THR A 7 2.66 -21.77 12.27
C THR A 7 1.18 -21.45 12.07
N GLU A 8 0.68 -20.40 12.72
CA GLU A 8 -0.65 -19.87 12.47
C GLU A 8 -0.71 -19.32 11.05
N ALA A 9 -1.38 -20.09 10.19
CA ALA A 9 -1.79 -19.67 8.87
C ALA A 9 -2.72 -18.46 9.00
N CYS A 10 -2.50 -17.47 8.14
CA CYS A 10 -3.18 -16.20 8.09
C CYS A 10 -4.69 -16.36 7.83
N ASP A 11 -5.51 -16.25 8.87
CA ASP A 11 -6.94 -16.05 8.71
C ASP A 11 -7.18 -14.66 8.07
N ALA A 12 -7.62 -14.67 6.81
CA ALA A 12 -7.98 -13.51 6.01
C ALA A 12 -9.33 -12.87 6.45
N SER A 13 -9.60 -12.86 7.76
CA SER A 13 -10.82 -12.34 8.38
C SER A 13 -10.52 -11.03 9.09
N CYS A 14 -10.97 -9.93 8.48
CA CYS A 14 -10.99 -8.56 9.03
C CYS A 14 -9.76 -8.16 9.86
N CYS A 15 -8.56 -8.23 9.27
CA CYS A 15 -7.39 -7.65 9.90
C CYS A 15 -7.62 -6.16 10.16
N TYR A 16 -7.57 -5.74 11.42
CA TYR A 16 -7.73 -4.35 11.83
C TYR A 16 -6.45 -3.53 11.60
N LYS A 17 -5.49 -4.05 10.83
CA LYS A 17 -4.19 -3.45 10.51
C LYS A 17 -3.62 -4.06 9.23
N PRO A 18 -2.76 -3.35 8.49
CA PRO A 18 -2.11 -3.90 7.31
C PRO A 18 -1.28 -5.14 7.64
N GLY A 19 -1.34 -6.15 6.76
CA GLY A 19 -0.48 -7.34 6.84
C GLY A 19 0.99 -7.06 6.53
N PRO A 20 1.89 -8.05 6.72
CA PRO A 20 3.32 -7.95 6.43
C PRO A 20 3.58 -7.51 4.98
N ARG A 21 4.49 -6.55 4.79
CA ARG A 21 4.78 -5.98 3.47
C ARG A 21 6.15 -5.29 3.39
N GLY A 22 6.91 -5.59 2.35
CA GLY A 22 8.16 -4.90 1.99
C GLY A 22 7.95 -3.86 0.88
N GLY A 23 8.77 -2.81 0.84
CA GLY A 23 8.75 -1.83 -0.25
C GLY A 23 7.47 -0.99 -0.38
N HIS A 24 6.58 -1.03 0.61
CA HIS A 24 5.39 -0.17 0.69
C HIS A 24 5.81 1.30 0.87
N GLN A 25 4.90 2.24 0.63
CA GLN A 25 5.14 3.65 0.93
C GLN A 25 4.17 4.15 2.00
N LEU A 26 4.66 5.10 2.79
CA LEU A 26 3.93 5.76 3.86
C LEU A 26 4.08 7.27 3.67
N VAL A 27 2.99 8.02 3.78
CA VAL A 27 3.00 9.49 3.80
C VAL A 27 2.14 10.00 4.94
N VAL A 28 2.45 11.19 5.45
CA VAL A 28 1.74 11.81 6.56
C VAL A 28 0.99 13.06 6.09
N ASP A 29 -0.27 13.16 6.49
CA ASP A 29 -1.01 14.41 6.54
C ASP A 29 -0.84 15.04 7.92
N ALA A 30 0.11 15.98 8.03
CA ALA A 30 0.38 16.67 9.28
C ALA A 30 -0.82 17.54 9.75
N THR A 31 -1.75 17.91 8.86
CA THR A 31 -2.92 18.73 9.21
C THR A 31 -3.94 17.91 10.01
N THR A 32 -4.14 16.66 9.62
CA THR A 32 -5.12 15.77 10.25
C THR A 32 -4.50 14.82 11.28
N GLY A 33 -3.19 14.59 11.20
CA GLY A 33 -2.53 13.52 11.98
C GLY A 33 -2.82 12.14 11.38
N THR A 34 -3.00 12.05 10.07
CA THR A 34 -3.30 10.77 9.40
C THR A 34 -2.09 10.29 8.62
N LEU A 35 -1.72 9.02 8.77
CA LEU A 35 -0.75 8.37 7.88
C LEU A 35 -1.50 7.59 6.83
N TYR A 36 -1.01 7.61 5.58
CA TYR A 36 -1.52 6.78 4.50
C TYR A 36 -0.45 5.78 4.09
N LEU A 37 -0.82 4.51 4.07
CA LEU A 37 0.03 3.40 3.64
C LEU A 37 -0.52 2.81 2.36
N PHE A 38 0.34 2.61 1.37
CA PHE A 38 -0.05 2.04 0.09
C PHE A 38 0.90 0.95 -0.40
N GLY A 39 0.30 -0.12 -0.92
CA GLY A 39 0.98 -1.20 -1.63
C GLY A 39 2.05 -1.93 -0.83
N GLY A 40 3.11 -2.35 -1.53
CA GLY A 40 4.17 -3.21 -1.01
C GLY A 40 4.09 -4.65 -1.52
N TRP A 41 4.92 -5.53 -0.98
CA TRP A 41 4.99 -6.96 -1.36
C TRP A 41 4.92 -7.84 -0.11
N ASN A 42 4.00 -8.81 -0.09
CA ASN A 42 3.68 -9.59 1.11
C ASN A 42 4.47 -10.90 1.27
N GLY A 43 5.42 -11.20 0.38
CA GLY A 43 6.07 -12.52 0.31
C GLY A 43 5.67 -13.32 -0.92
N THR A 44 4.56 -12.96 -1.56
CA THR A 44 3.94 -13.74 -2.64
C THR A 44 3.57 -12.84 -3.81
N GLU A 45 2.95 -11.70 -3.55
CA GLU A 45 2.46 -10.76 -4.57
C GLU A 45 2.64 -9.30 -4.16
N ASP A 46 2.64 -8.43 -5.17
CA ASP A 46 2.50 -6.99 -4.96
C ASP A 46 1.06 -6.67 -4.50
N LEU A 47 0.92 -5.65 -3.67
CA LEU A 47 -0.34 -5.21 -3.08
C LEU A 47 -0.80 -3.86 -3.67
N ASP A 48 -2.11 -3.63 -3.68
CA ASP A 48 -2.77 -2.37 -4.05
C ASP A 48 -3.83 -1.90 -3.03
N ASP A 49 -3.72 -2.36 -1.78
CA ASP A 49 -4.54 -1.87 -0.70
C ASP A 49 -4.03 -0.50 -0.19
N LEU A 50 -4.98 0.36 0.16
CA LEU A 50 -4.76 1.66 0.79
C LEU A 50 -5.31 1.64 2.21
N TRP A 51 -4.44 1.95 3.16
CA TRP A 51 -4.78 2.06 4.57
C TRP A 51 -4.55 3.48 5.07
N SER A 52 -5.33 3.90 6.05
CA SER A 52 -5.01 5.04 6.90
C SER A 52 -4.71 4.61 8.33
N TYR A 53 -3.91 5.41 9.03
CA TYR A 53 -3.72 5.33 10.47
C TYR A 53 -3.97 6.70 11.08
N ASP A 54 -4.92 6.77 12.01
CA ASP A 54 -5.17 7.95 12.83
C ASP A 54 -4.18 7.95 14.00
N THR A 55 -3.30 8.94 14.08
CA THR A 55 -2.29 9.02 15.16
C THR A 55 -2.87 9.41 16.51
N LYS A 56 -4.06 10.02 16.55
CA LYS A 56 -4.71 10.40 17.82
C LYS A 56 -5.50 9.23 18.39
N ALA A 57 -6.20 8.50 17.52
CA ALA A 57 -6.98 7.33 17.90
C ALA A 57 -6.17 6.03 17.90
N GLU A 58 -4.92 6.07 17.43
CA GLU A 58 -4.00 4.94 17.30
C GLU A 58 -4.61 3.73 16.57
N ARG A 59 -5.36 4.01 15.51
CA ARG A 59 -6.15 3.00 14.81
C ARG A 59 -5.94 3.00 13.31
N TRP A 60 -5.76 1.81 12.77
CA TRP A 60 -5.75 1.58 11.33
C TRP A 60 -7.18 1.47 10.77
N GLN A 61 -7.35 1.92 9.54
CA GLN A 61 -8.57 1.76 8.77
C GLN A 61 -8.21 1.38 7.34
N LEU A 62 -8.88 0.36 6.82
CA LEU A 62 -8.80 0.02 5.40
C LEU A 62 -9.64 1.03 4.62
N LEU A 63 -9.01 1.81 3.74
CA LEU A 63 -9.70 2.79 2.89
C LEU A 63 -10.09 2.17 1.55
N CYS A 64 -9.21 1.38 0.95
CA CYS A 64 -9.47 0.69 -0.30
C CYS A 64 -8.76 -0.66 -0.31
N ARG A 65 -9.49 -1.75 -0.56
CA ARG A 65 -8.89 -3.10 -0.62
C ARG A 65 -8.10 -3.33 -1.91
N HIS A 66 -8.58 -2.77 -3.02
CA HIS A 66 -8.03 -2.99 -4.35
C HIS A 66 -8.10 -1.70 -5.17
N SER A 67 -7.10 -0.83 -5.05
CA SER A 67 -7.14 0.47 -5.74
C SER A 67 -7.14 0.33 -7.25
N GLY A 68 -6.51 -0.72 -7.81
CA GLY A 68 -6.46 -0.93 -9.26
C GLY A 68 -7.85 -1.16 -9.87
N LEU A 69 -8.78 -1.75 -9.13
CA LEU A 69 -10.15 -2.01 -9.59
C LEU A 69 -11.03 -0.76 -9.66
N VAL A 70 -10.63 0.31 -8.96
CA VAL A 70 -11.37 1.59 -8.91
C VAL A 70 -10.64 2.71 -9.63
N GLY A 71 -9.77 2.37 -10.58
CA GLY A 71 -9.00 3.34 -11.38
C GLY A 71 -7.83 3.99 -10.64
N GLY A 72 -7.46 3.49 -9.46
CA GLY A 72 -6.26 3.85 -8.73
C GLY A 72 -5.02 3.10 -9.23
N PRO A 73 -3.90 3.18 -8.49
CA PRO A 73 -2.66 2.51 -8.92
C PRO A 73 -2.84 0.99 -8.89
N SER A 74 -2.29 0.30 -9.89
CA SER A 74 -2.16 -1.17 -9.87
C SER A 74 -1.28 -1.64 -8.70
N PRO A 75 -1.33 -2.93 -8.33
CA PRO A 75 -0.42 -3.51 -7.35
C PRO A 75 1.04 -3.18 -7.64
N ARG A 76 1.78 -2.77 -6.61
CA ARG A 76 3.17 -2.35 -6.73
C ARG A 76 3.93 -2.29 -5.39
N SER A 77 5.21 -2.62 -5.45
CA SER A 77 6.21 -2.38 -4.40
C SER A 77 7.34 -1.47 -4.87
N CYS A 78 8.15 -0.99 -3.93
CA CYS A 78 9.31 -0.08 -4.10
C CYS A 78 9.03 1.18 -4.92
N HIS A 79 7.78 1.63 -4.93
CA HIS A 79 7.36 2.87 -5.58
C HIS A 79 7.70 4.08 -4.69
N LYS A 80 7.28 5.28 -5.10
CA LYS A 80 7.33 6.51 -4.30
C LYS A 80 5.93 7.09 -4.23
N MET A 81 5.56 7.63 -3.07
CA MET A 81 4.26 8.23 -2.83
C MET A 81 4.42 9.60 -2.17
N VAL A 82 3.61 10.57 -2.58
CA VAL A 82 3.54 11.91 -1.97
C VAL A 82 2.09 12.34 -1.80
N LEU A 83 1.81 13.13 -0.76
CA LEU A 83 0.48 13.66 -0.45
C LEU A 83 0.41 15.16 -0.77
N GLU A 84 -0.66 15.59 -1.44
CA GLU A 84 -1.10 16.98 -1.50
C GLU A 84 -2.29 17.16 -0.53
N PRO A 85 -2.06 17.68 0.69
CA PRO A 85 -3.07 17.68 1.75
C PRO A 85 -4.26 18.58 1.41
N ARG A 86 -4.03 19.73 0.76
CA ARG A 86 -5.10 20.69 0.40
C ARG A 86 -6.15 20.09 -0.56
N LYS A 87 -5.70 19.23 -1.48
CA LYS A 87 -6.58 18.57 -2.46
C LYS A 87 -6.92 17.13 -2.07
N LYS A 88 -6.39 16.64 -0.94
CA LYS A 88 -6.48 15.25 -0.48
C LYS A 88 -6.10 14.24 -1.58
N ARG A 89 -4.98 14.46 -2.26
CA ARG A 89 -4.51 13.62 -3.37
C ARG A 89 -3.21 12.91 -3.02
N LEU A 90 -3.19 11.60 -3.26
CA LEU A 90 -1.98 10.79 -3.24
C LEU A 90 -1.46 10.65 -4.67
N TYR A 91 -0.18 10.92 -4.85
CA TYR A 91 0.53 10.75 -6.11
C TYR A 91 1.54 9.63 -5.97
N THR A 92 1.44 8.64 -6.86
CA THR A 92 2.29 7.45 -6.83
C THR A 92 3.09 7.31 -8.13
N VAL A 93 4.40 7.09 -8.01
CA VAL A 93 5.34 6.99 -9.14
C VAL A 93 6.26 5.78 -8.97
N GLY A 94 6.52 5.10 -10.08
CA GLY A 94 7.43 3.95 -10.15
C GLY A 94 6.85 2.67 -9.58
N ARG A 95 7.64 1.61 -9.71
CA ARG A 95 7.49 0.31 -9.04
C ARG A 95 8.77 -0.51 -9.23
N TYR A 96 8.99 -1.50 -8.38
CA TYR A 96 9.95 -2.56 -8.67
C TYR A 96 9.43 -3.42 -9.82
N LEU A 97 10.35 -3.84 -10.68
CA LEU A 97 10.11 -4.84 -11.71
C LEU A 97 11.26 -5.83 -11.65
N ASP A 98 10.93 -7.10 -11.47
CA ASP A 98 11.89 -8.18 -11.64
C ASP A 98 12.43 -8.17 -13.07
N ASN A 99 13.66 -8.65 -13.26
CA ASN A 99 14.38 -8.64 -14.52
C ASN A 99 13.57 -9.28 -15.65
N ALA A 100 12.90 -10.40 -15.39
CA ALA A 100 12.04 -11.07 -16.36
C ALA A 100 10.88 -10.19 -16.85
N GLN A 101 10.44 -9.23 -16.03
CA GLN A 101 9.30 -8.35 -16.30
C GLN A 101 9.71 -6.98 -16.84
N ARG A 102 11.01 -6.69 -17.01
CA ARG A 102 11.54 -5.42 -17.56
C ARG A 102 11.40 -5.34 -19.08
N LEU A 103 10.21 -5.66 -19.59
CA LEU A 103 9.84 -5.45 -20.97
C LEU A 103 9.48 -3.97 -21.20
N PRO A 104 9.73 -3.41 -22.40
CA PRO A 104 9.38 -2.02 -22.71
C PRO A 104 7.91 -1.67 -22.42
N ALA A 105 7.00 -2.63 -22.62
CA ALA A 105 5.58 -2.49 -22.29
C ALA A 105 5.34 -2.22 -20.79
N ASN A 106 6.05 -2.93 -19.92
CA ASN A 106 5.87 -2.88 -18.46
C ASN A 106 6.56 -1.68 -17.80
N MET A 107 7.60 -1.14 -18.43
CA MET A 107 8.31 0.07 -18.00
C MET A 107 7.49 1.35 -18.20
N ARG A 108 6.59 1.38 -19.19
CA ARG A 108 5.76 2.57 -19.49
C ARG A 108 4.59 2.79 -18.51
N VAL A 109 4.24 1.81 -17.69
CA VAL A 109 2.97 1.78 -16.90
C VAL A 109 3.08 2.43 -15.51
N SER A 110 4.13 3.19 -15.18
CA SER A 110 4.31 3.68 -13.80
C SER A 110 4.61 5.16 -13.64
N ILE A 111 4.17 5.99 -14.59
CA ILE A 111 4.59 7.40 -14.60
C ILE A 111 3.81 8.26 -13.58
N PHE A 112 2.53 8.02 -13.34
CA PHE A 112 1.76 8.82 -12.40
C PHE A 112 0.39 8.22 -12.14
N CYS A 113 -0.06 8.14 -10.90
CA CYS A 113 -1.45 7.87 -10.57
C CYS A 113 -1.92 8.81 -9.46
N VAL A 114 -3.14 9.33 -9.60
CA VAL A 114 -3.79 10.22 -8.63
C VAL A 114 -4.89 9.43 -7.94
N TYR A 115 -4.78 9.25 -6.64
CA TYR A 115 -5.87 8.73 -5.82
C TYR A 115 -6.44 9.86 -4.96
N THR A 116 -7.75 10.12 -5.10
CA THR A 116 -8.44 11.10 -4.26
C THR A 116 -8.93 10.40 -3.01
N ILE A 117 -8.50 10.88 -1.85
CA ILE A 117 -9.00 10.41 -0.56
C ILE A 117 -10.31 11.15 -0.29
N ILE A 118 -11.42 10.43 -0.30
CA ILE A 118 -12.76 10.93 0.09
C ILE A 118 -12.79 11.25 1.58
#